data_AF-S7PZV4-F1
#
_entry.id   AF-S7PZV4-F1
#
_cell.length_a   1.000
_cell.length_b   1.000
_cell.length_c   1.000
_cell.angle_alpha   90.00
_cell.angle_beta   90.00
_cell.angle_gamma   90.00
#
_symmetry.space_group_name_H-M   'P 1'
#
loop_
_entity.id
_entity.type
_entity.pdbx_description
1 polymer ?
#
loop_
_entity_poly.entity_id
_entity_poly.type
_entity_poly.pdbx_seq_one_letter_code
_entity_poly.pdbx_strand_id
1 'polypeptide(L)'
;MDQYFNQMEKIIKEKKTSSRMRFMLQDVLDLRRSNWVPRRGDQGPKTIDQIHKEAELEEHREHIKVQQLMAKGSDKCLGGPPGPPISLAFHL
;
A
#
# COMPACT_ATOMS: atom_id res chain seq x y z
N MET A 1 26.36 20.64 -8.68
CA MET A 1 25.29 19.67 -9.03
C MET A 1 23.95 20.02 -8.39
N ASP A 2 23.88 20.29 -7.08
CA ASP A 2 22.61 20.63 -6.41
C ASP A 2 21.91 21.88 -6.92
N GLN A 3 22.68 22.86 -7.39
CA GLN A 3 22.14 24.10 -7.96
C GLN A 3 21.15 23.86 -9.11
N TYR A 4 21.39 22.85 -9.97
CA TYR A 4 20.47 22.51 -11.05
C TYR A 4 19.14 21.99 -10.53
N PHE A 5 19.17 21.12 -9.51
CA PHE A 5 17.95 20.58 -8.92
C PHE A 5 17.17 21.64 -8.15
N ASN A 6 17.85 22.58 -7.50
CA ASN A 6 17.22 23.74 -6.88
C ASN A 6 16.52 24.64 -7.92
N GLN A 7 17.13 24.83 -9.10
CA GLN A 7 16.48 25.53 -10.21
C GLN A 7 15.25 24.77 -10.74
N MET A 8 15.35 23.44 -10.90
CA MET A 8 14.21 22.61 -11.32
C MET A 8 13.03 22.72 -10.35
N GLU A 9 13.30 22.68 -9.03
CA GLU A 9 12.26 22.88 -8.02
C GLU A 9 11.59 24.26 -8.12
N LYS A 10 12.38 25.32 -8.35
CA LYS A 10 11.86 26.67 -8.55
C LYS A 10 10.93 26.74 -9.75
N ILE A 11 11.32 26.15 -10.88
CA ILE A 11 10.50 26.10 -12.11
C ILE A 11 9.16 25.39 -11.86
N ILE A 12 9.18 24.27 -11.12
CA ILE A 12 7.96 23.52 -10.77
C ILE A 12 7.05 24.36 -9.86
N LYS A 13 7.62 25.00 -8.82
CA LYS A 13 6.89 25.80 -7.83
C LYS A 13 6.25 27.05 -8.44
N GLU A 14 6.95 27.74 -9.34
CA GLU A 14 6.46 28.96 -9.98
C GLU A 14 5.31 28.71 -10.98
N LYS A 15 5.12 27.46 -11.44
CA LYS A 15 4.03 27.04 -12.35
C LYS A 15 3.90 27.82 -13.67
N LYS A 16 4.96 28.53 -14.08
CA LYS A 16 5.02 29.31 -15.34
C LYS A 16 5.19 28.45 -16.59
N THR A 17 5.68 27.22 -16.45
CA THR A 17 5.89 26.27 -17.55
C THR A 17 4.70 25.32 -17.71
N SER A 18 4.58 24.68 -18.87
CA SER A 18 3.49 23.73 -19.16
C SER A 18 3.48 22.55 -18.19
N SER A 19 2.32 21.95 -17.98
CA SER A 19 2.17 20.79 -17.09
C SER A 19 3.11 19.65 -17.48
N ARG A 20 3.26 19.36 -18.79
CA ARG A 20 4.19 18.34 -19.29
C ARG A 20 5.63 18.60 -18.84
N MET A 21 6.11 19.84 -18.96
CA MET A 21 7.47 20.20 -18.52
C MET A 21 7.65 20.01 -17.02
N ARG A 22 6.67 20.44 -16.21
CA ARG A 22 6.73 20.26 -14.75
C ARG A 22 6.75 18.80 -14.35
N PHE A 23 5.95 17.95 -15.00
CA PHE A 23 5.97 16.50 -14.74
C PHE A 23 7.30 15.85 -15.14
N MET A 24 7.90 16.24 -16.27
CA MET A 24 9.23 15.74 -16.65
C MET A 24 10.30 16.12 -15.63
N LEU A 25 10.31 17.37 -15.14
CA LEU A 25 11.25 17.81 -14.10
C LEU A 25 11.00 17.09 -12.77
N GLN A 26 9.74 16.85 -12.41
CA GLN A 26 9.37 16.12 -11.21
C GLN A 26 9.87 14.66 -11.27
N ASP A 27 9.78 14.01 -12.43
CA ASP A 27 10.26 12.64 -12.60
C ASP A 27 11.78 12.53 -12.41
N VAL A 28 12.55 13.51 -12.92
CA VAL A 28 14.00 13.58 -12.70
C VAL A 28 14.35 13.81 -11.22
N LEU A 29 13.60 14.67 -10.52
CA LEU A 29 13.80 14.89 -9.08
C LEU A 29 13.48 13.64 -8.26
N ASP A 30 12.43 12.92 -8.62
CA ASP A 30 12.06 11.67 -7.97
C ASP A 30 13.10 10.58 -8.22
N LEU A 31 13.61 10.46 -9.45
CA LEU A 31 14.66 9.52 -9.80
C LEU A 31 15.93 9.78 -9.00
N ARG A 32 16.26 11.05 -8.77
CA ARG A 32 17.36 11.42 -7.88
C ARG A 32 17.10 10.95 -6.44
N ARG A 33 15.87 11.14 -5.93
CA ARG A 33 15.47 10.72 -4.57
C ARG A 33 15.48 9.19 -4.42
N SER A 34 15.25 8.45 -5.49
CA SER A 34 15.36 6.98 -5.51
C SER A 34 16.78 6.46 -5.75
N ASN A 35 17.82 7.30 -5.60
CA ASN A 35 19.22 6.93 -5.91
C ASN A 35 19.39 6.37 -7.33
N TRP A 36 18.67 6.95 -8.29
CA TRP A 36 18.68 6.53 -9.69
C TRP A 36 18.16 5.12 -9.94
N VAL A 37 17.43 4.54 -8.99
CA VAL A 37 16.73 3.27 -9.19
C VAL A 37 15.48 3.53 -10.05
N PRO A 38 15.37 2.91 -11.25
CA PRO A 38 14.20 3.05 -12.11
C PRO A 38 12.93 2.59 -11.41
N ARG A 39 11.86 3.39 -11.51
CA ARG A 39 10.57 3.13 -10.83
C ARG A 39 9.82 1.91 -11.39
N ARG A 40 10.08 1.57 -12.65
CA ARG A 40 9.56 0.40 -13.35
C ARG A 40 10.76 -0.33 -13.95
N GLY A 41 10.86 -1.65 -13.69
CA GLY A 41 11.75 -2.53 -14.48
C GLY A 41 11.33 -2.53 -15.95
N ASP A 42 12.08 -3.24 -16.81
CA ASP A 42 11.90 -3.30 -18.27
C ASP A 42 10.46 -3.01 -18.69
N GLN A 43 10.21 -1.78 -19.18
CA GLN A 43 8.89 -1.35 -19.66
C GLN A 43 8.58 -1.94 -21.05
N GLY A 44 9.15 -3.11 -21.33
CA GLY A 44 8.78 -3.93 -22.46
C GLY A 44 7.43 -4.60 -22.23
N PRO A 45 6.79 -5.11 -23.29
CA PRO A 45 5.63 -5.96 -23.14
C PRO A 45 5.98 -7.14 -22.22
N LYS A 46 5.21 -7.30 -21.13
CA LYS A 46 5.32 -8.49 -20.27
C LYS A 46 5.07 -9.73 -21.13
N THR A 47 5.90 -10.75 -20.95
CA THR A 47 5.67 -12.04 -21.59
C THR A 47 4.43 -12.70 -20.98
N ILE A 48 3.72 -13.53 -21.74
CA ILE A 48 2.55 -14.26 -21.24
C ILE A 48 2.86 -15.08 -19.97
N ASP A 49 4.06 -15.65 -19.91
CA ASP A 49 4.54 -16.40 -18.73
C ASP A 49 4.73 -15.51 -17.50
N GLN A 50 5.17 -14.27 -17.70
CA GLN A 50 5.32 -13.30 -16.61
C GLN A 50 3.97 -12.90 -16.02
N ILE A 51 2.94 -12.79 -16.87
CA ILE A 51 1.57 -12.44 -16.45
C ILE A 51 0.95 -13.58 -15.63
N HIS A 52 1.08 -14.84 -16.07
CA HIS A 52 0.57 -15.98 -15.32
C HIS A 52 1.20 -16.11 -13.94
N LYS A 53 2.53 -15.96 -13.87
CA LYS A 53 3.27 -16.04 -12.60
C LYS A 53 2.88 -14.90 -11.64
N GLU A 54 2.66 -13.69 -12.16
CA GLU A 54 2.22 -12.55 -11.36
C GLU A 54 0.79 -12.75 -10.84
N ALA A 55 -0.11 -13.29 -11.66
CA ALA A 55 -1.48 -13.60 -11.27
C ALA A 55 -1.54 -14.65 -10.15
N GLU A 56 -0.77 -15.73 -10.27
CA GLU A 56 -0.69 -16.79 -9.24
C GLU A 56 -0.15 -16.24 -7.91
N LEU A 57 0.89 -15.41 -7.96
CA LEU A 57 1.45 -14.78 -6.76
C LEU A 57 0.47 -13.82 -6.09
N GLU A 58 -0.25 -13.01 -6.87
CA GLU A 58 -1.22 -12.06 -6.31
C GLU A 58 -2.43 -12.79 -5.71
N GLU A 59 -2.92 -13.83 -6.37
CA GLU A 59 -3.98 -14.71 -5.83
C GLU A 59 -3.54 -15.32 -4.49
N HIS A 60 -2.33 -15.87 -4.40
CA HIS A 60 -1.83 -16.47 -3.17
C HIS A 60 -1.73 -15.44 -2.03
N ARG A 61 -1.24 -14.22 -2.34
CA ARG A 61 -1.13 -13.12 -1.36
C ARG A 61 -2.49 -12.69 -0.83
N GLU A 62 -3.49 -12.56 -1.71
CA GLU A 62 -4.84 -12.18 -1.31
C GLU A 62 -5.51 -13.29 -0.48
N HIS A 63 -5.31 -14.57 -0.82
CA HIS A 63 -5.79 -15.69 0.00
C HIS A 63 -5.21 -15.66 1.43
N ILE A 64 -3.90 -15.46 1.59
CA ILE A 64 -3.25 -15.35 2.90
C ILE A 64 -3.82 -14.17 3.68
N LYS A 65 -4.04 -13.03 3.02
CA LYS A 65 -4.57 -11.81 3.65
C LYS A 65 -6.01 -12.02 4.12
N VAL A 66 -6.87 -12.62 3.30
CA VAL A 66 -8.24 -13.01 3.70
C VAL A 66 -8.20 -13.98 4.87
N GLN A 67 -7.31 -14.98 4.82
CA GLN A 67 -7.12 -15.94 5.91
C GLN A 67 -6.68 -15.29 7.23
N GLN A 68 -5.78 -14.32 7.15
CA GLN A 68 -5.33 -13.60 8.33
C GLN A 68 -6.42 -12.69 8.90
N LEU A 69 -7.25 -12.09 8.04
CA LEU A 69 -8.39 -11.27 8.46
C LEU A 69 -9.47 -12.11 9.14
N MET A 70 -9.78 -13.31 8.61
CA MET A 70 -10.75 -14.21 9.24
C MET A 70 -10.23 -14.76 10.57
N ALA A 71 -8.93 -15.03 10.71
CA ALA A 71 -8.31 -15.42 11.98
C ALA A 71 -8.32 -14.28 13.04
N LYS A 72 -8.11 -13.03 12.63
CA LYS A 72 -8.18 -11.85 13.52
C LYS A 72 -9.61 -11.45 13.92
N GLY A 73 -10.62 -11.98 13.24
CA GLY A 73 -12.03 -11.72 13.53
C GLY A 73 -12.60 -12.54 14.69
N SER A 74 -11.93 -13.61 15.10
CA SER A 74 -12.46 -14.63 16.02
C SER A 74 -12.35 -14.27 17.51
N ASP A 75 -11.51 -13.30 17.89
CA ASP A 75 -11.25 -12.95 19.30
C ASP A 75 -12.23 -11.94 19.93
N LYS A 76 -13.25 -11.47 19.21
CA LYS A 76 -14.18 -10.43 19.70
C LYS A 76 -15.58 -10.91 20.09
N CYS A 77 -15.78 -12.22 20.27
CA CYS A 77 -17.11 -12.78 20.58
C CYS A 77 -17.20 -13.63 21.87
N LEU A 78 -16.22 -13.62 22.78
CA LEU A 78 -16.32 -14.36 24.05
C LEU A 78 -15.89 -13.50 25.24
N GLY A 79 -16.85 -12.76 25.81
CA GLY A 79 -16.61 -11.95 27.01
C GLY A 79 -17.86 -11.25 27.53
N GLY A 80 -19.01 -11.93 27.56
CA GLY A 80 -20.13 -11.46 28.37
C GLY A 80 -19.75 -11.57 29.87
N PRO A 81 -20.03 -10.57 30.72
CA PRO A 81 -19.74 -10.68 32.15
C PRO A 81 -20.53 -11.84 32.78
N PRO A 82 -19.96 -12.56 33.77
CA PRO A 82 -20.63 -13.69 34.39
C PRO A 82 -21.89 -13.20 35.10
N GLY A 83 -23.04 -13.79 34.75
CA GLY A 83 -24.30 -13.52 35.43
C GLY A 83 -24.22 -13.91 36.93
N PRO A 84 -24.99 -13.23 37.81
CA PRO A 84 -24.98 -13.51 39.24
C PRO A 84 -25.55 -14.92 39.53
N PRO A 85 -25.12 -15.58 40.61
CA PRO A 85 -25.61 -16.91 40.96
C PRO A 85 -27.09 -16.85 41.36
N ILE A 86 -27.89 -17.70 40.74
CA ILE A 86 -29.31 -17.89 41.07
C ILE A 86 -29.39 -18.50 42.47
N SER A 87 -29.75 -17.71 43.48
CA SER A 87 -30.18 -18.24 44.77
C SER A 87 -31.63 -18.72 44.65
N LEU A 88 -31.80 -20.01 44.40
CA LEU A 88 -33.05 -20.73 44.62
C LEU A 88 -33.24 -20.91 46.14
N ALA A 89 -33.88 -19.95 46.80
CA ALA A 89 -34.44 -20.14 48.14
C ALA A 89 -35.96 -20.22 48.01
N PHE A 90 -36.41 -21.47 48.11
CA PHE A 90 -37.78 -21.95 48.02
C PHE A 90 -38.58 -21.55 49.28
N HIS A 91 -39.86 -21.25 49.06
CA HIS A 91 -40.98 -21.10 50.01
C HIS A 91 -40.81 -21.64 51.45
N LEU A 92 -41.18 -20.80 52.42
CA LEU A 92 -42.25 -21.09 53.40
C LEU A 92 -43.05 -19.82 53.68
#